data_AF-A0A401PT06-F1
#
_entry.id   AF-A0A401PT06-F1
#
_cell.length_a   1.000
_cell.length_b   1.000
_cell.length_c   1.000
_cell.angle_alpha   90.00
_cell.angle_beta   90.00
_cell.angle_gamma   90.00
#
_symmetry.space_group_name_H-M   'P 1'
#
loop_
_entity.id
_entity.type
_entity.pdbx_description
1 polymer ?
#
loop_
_entity_poly.entity_id
_entity_poly.type
_entity_poly.pdbx_seq_one_letter_code
_entity_poly.pdbx_strand_id
1 'polypeptide(L)'
;MDLKYILNTMLICCWIWPRLAHSDRGDCLKANAKSCAECIQAGKNCGWCTLAEFLRKGELTVTRCDDIESLRMRGCPIEDIENPKGSLRVESDRYLTDLASGMKTNVEDLTQIQPQKLSLKLRSGESQSFSLHFQKAKEYPMDLYYLADLSLSVQDGLENMKKLGIELNEEMRKMTSDFRIGFGVLQKNPCTAGETCRSQFSFRNVLPLNSDGATFSTLLHNQAIAASLNSSEDGADAIMQTAVCGDTIGWRNAIRLLVYYSNTGLHFSRDGKLSSMRPNDGKCHIDSQGVYTMNHHQNHPSISHLARKLEKNQIQLLFAVKEELKDIYQVHFAISIKAEKCPNKGQKTTINIEPRGLNEKVKIDLEFICECECQKNATTNSSDCHQGMLECGACRCKEGRIGPYCECSTDEVISEDTEASCRKDNASPICSNNGDCICGDCVCKKRENPSEMFSGQYCQCDNFSCDRFNGLICGGNGICHCGQCLCLPTFTGDACHCSMDMEACESTNGQICNGRGTCECGRCRCTDSRFSGPTCEQCPTCLGVCAVHKNCVLCKAFNKGPKKDTCDQCEFEVTLVEHLDQLAQQHCRFKDMDNSWFCFSYSINDQEVPEVHVVKTRGWC
;
A
#
# COMPACT_ATOMS: atom_id res chain seq x y z
N MET A 1 4.82 -34.85 -0.10
CA MET A 1 5.93 -33.91 -0.36
C MET A 1 5.28 -32.68 -0.94
N ASP A 2 4.80 -31.85 -0.02
CA ASP A 2 3.68 -30.95 -0.26
C ASP A 2 4.12 -29.52 -0.48
N LEU A 3 3.55 -28.95 -1.54
CA LEU A 3 3.69 -27.57 -2.01
C LEU A 3 3.19 -26.52 -0.98
N LYS A 4 2.71 -26.94 0.19
CA LYS A 4 2.32 -26.08 1.32
C LYS A 4 3.50 -25.51 2.11
N TYR A 5 4.71 -26.08 1.99
CA TYR A 5 5.89 -25.58 2.72
C TYR A 5 6.64 -24.43 2.02
N ILE A 6 6.33 -24.13 0.75
CA ILE A 6 7.01 -23.07 -0.02
C ILE A 6 6.28 -21.72 0.07
N LEU A 7 4.97 -21.71 0.34
CA LEU A 7 4.19 -20.47 0.49
C LEU A 7 4.29 -19.83 1.88
N ASN A 8 4.52 -20.62 2.94
CA ASN A 8 4.69 -20.07 4.29
C ASN A 8 6.10 -19.53 4.59
N THR A 9 7.10 -19.83 3.75
CA THR A 9 8.45 -19.24 3.88
C THR A 9 8.60 -17.93 3.11
N MET A 10 7.70 -17.62 2.17
CA MET A 10 7.68 -16.34 1.44
C MET A 10 6.82 -15.25 2.11
N LEU A 11 5.81 -15.62 2.90
CA LEU A 11 4.92 -14.66 3.59
C LEU A 11 5.45 -14.18 4.95
N ILE A 12 6.38 -14.90 5.58
CA ILE A 12 6.98 -14.50 6.88
C ILE A 12 8.16 -13.52 6.70
N CYS A 13 8.77 -13.44 5.51
CA CYS A 13 9.82 -12.44 5.25
C CYS A 13 9.31 -11.03 4.91
N CYS A 14 8.00 -10.84 4.71
CA CYS A 14 7.46 -9.53 4.31
C CYS A 14 6.77 -8.73 5.43
N TRP A 15 6.68 -9.27 6.65
CA TRP A 15 5.95 -8.63 7.77
C TRP A 15 6.78 -8.40 9.04
N ILE A 16 8.11 -8.53 8.97
CA ILE A 16 9.02 -8.02 10.01
C ILE A 16 10.24 -7.39 9.35
N TRP A 17 9.99 -6.42 8.49
CA TRP A 17 10.75 -5.18 8.56
C TRP A 17 9.69 -4.09 8.52
N PRO A 18 9.56 -3.24 9.55
CA PRO A 18 9.24 -1.88 9.18
C PRO A 18 10.34 -1.54 8.17
N ARG A 19 9.98 -1.19 6.94
CA ARG A 19 10.72 -0.12 6.30
C ARG A 19 10.56 1.06 7.28
N LEU A 20 11.40 1.07 8.32
CA LEU A 20 12.13 2.25 8.66
C LEU A 20 12.71 2.66 7.31
N ALA A 21 11.97 3.53 6.62
CA ALA A 21 12.63 4.58 5.90
C ALA A 21 13.52 5.22 6.96
N HIS A 22 14.74 4.67 7.12
CA HIS A 22 15.85 5.50 7.48
C HIS A 22 15.75 6.63 6.47
N SER A 23 15.25 7.79 6.91
CA SER A 23 15.66 9.02 6.28
C SER A 23 17.17 8.90 6.27
N ASP A 24 17.77 8.64 5.11
CA ASP A 24 19.21 8.58 4.95
C ASP A 24 19.72 9.96 5.32
N ARG A 25 20.03 10.10 6.61
CA ARG A 25 20.34 11.37 7.26
C ARG A 25 21.62 11.89 6.60
N GLY A 26 21.57 13.11 6.09
CA GLY A 26 22.65 13.68 5.28
C GLY A 26 22.51 13.55 3.76
N ASP A 27 21.40 13.05 3.21
CA ASP A 27 21.12 13.12 1.76
C ASP A 27 21.06 14.57 1.23
N CYS A 28 20.57 15.50 2.05
CA CYS A 28 20.56 16.93 1.73
C CYS A 28 21.97 17.50 1.54
N LEU A 29 22.92 17.06 2.38
CA LEU A 29 24.34 17.41 2.24
C LEU A 29 24.99 16.74 1.03
N LYS A 30 24.62 15.49 0.71
CA LYS A 30 25.11 14.79 -0.51
C LYS A 30 24.76 15.53 -1.79
N ALA A 31 23.62 16.25 -1.80
CA ALA A 31 23.20 17.05 -2.94
C ALA A 31 24.16 18.23 -3.23
N ASN A 32 25.00 18.64 -2.27
CA ASN A 32 26.02 19.67 -2.45
C ASN A 32 25.45 20.97 -3.06
N ALA A 33 24.24 21.32 -2.63
CA ALA A 33 23.44 22.39 -3.20
C ALA A 33 24.14 23.75 -2.99
N LYS A 34 24.36 24.48 -4.08
CA LYS A 34 25.01 25.81 -4.05
C LYS A 34 24.02 26.94 -3.88
N SER A 35 22.73 26.65 -4.02
CA SER A 35 21.65 27.62 -3.90
C SER A 35 20.45 27.01 -3.17
N CYS A 36 19.59 27.87 -2.65
CA CYS A 36 18.34 27.45 -2.03
C CYS A 36 17.47 26.61 -2.99
N ALA A 37 17.36 27.01 -4.27
CA ALA A 37 16.61 26.29 -5.30
C ALA A 37 17.08 24.84 -5.47
N GLU A 38 18.40 24.62 -5.54
CA GLU A 38 18.98 23.28 -5.64
C GLU A 38 18.70 22.46 -4.37
N CYS A 39 18.75 23.10 -3.20
CA CYS A 39 18.53 22.46 -1.91
C CYS A 39 17.11 21.93 -1.75
N ILE A 40 16.10 22.76 -2.04
CA ILE A 40 14.69 22.34 -1.88
C ILE A 40 14.29 21.24 -2.89
N GLN A 41 15.04 21.10 -3.97
CA GLN A 41 14.87 20.05 -4.98
C GLN A 41 15.57 18.73 -4.61
N ALA A 42 16.54 18.75 -3.70
CA ALA A 42 17.28 17.57 -3.24
C ALA A 42 16.40 16.57 -2.48
N GLY A 43 15.40 17.08 -1.75
CA GLY A 43 14.44 16.23 -1.06
C GLY A 43 13.44 17.03 -0.23
N LYS A 44 12.36 16.35 0.18
CA LYS A 44 11.27 16.94 0.98
C LYS A 44 11.68 17.38 2.39
N ASN A 45 12.76 16.80 2.93
CA ASN A 45 13.28 17.07 4.27
C ASN A 45 14.41 18.10 4.28
N CYS A 46 14.92 18.50 3.10
CA CYS A 46 15.99 19.46 2.99
C CYS A 46 15.48 20.87 3.24
N GLY A 47 16.17 21.62 4.08
CA GLY A 47 15.95 23.04 4.30
C GLY A 47 17.18 23.84 3.90
N TRP A 48 17.00 25.12 3.63
CA TRP A 48 18.08 26.07 3.41
C TRP A 48 18.06 27.16 4.49
N CYS A 49 19.15 27.35 5.22
CA CYS A 49 19.23 28.41 6.22
C CYS A 49 19.60 29.77 5.59
N THR A 50 18.69 30.74 5.68
CA THR A 50 18.83 32.10 5.13
C THR A 50 19.52 33.08 6.07
N LEU A 51 19.73 32.71 7.34
CA LEU A 51 20.39 33.56 8.33
C LEU A 51 21.84 33.87 7.89
N ALA A 52 22.19 35.15 7.78
CA ALA A 52 23.48 35.58 7.25
C ALA A 52 24.67 34.99 8.04
N GLU A 53 24.61 35.06 9.38
CA GLU A 53 25.66 34.61 10.30
C GLU A 53 25.61 33.11 10.63
N PHE A 54 24.80 32.32 9.93
CA PHE A 54 24.66 30.89 10.20
C PHE A 54 25.96 30.09 9.97
N LEU A 55 26.69 30.41 8.90
CA LEU A 55 27.93 29.73 8.58
C LEU A 55 29.04 30.21 9.51
N ARG A 56 29.71 29.27 10.16
CA ARG A 56 30.92 29.59 10.93
C ARG A 56 32.08 29.84 9.97
N LYS A 57 33.09 30.58 10.43
CA LYS A 57 34.33 30.78 9.67
C LYS A 57 34.90 29.43 9.20
N GLY A 58 35.16 29.35 7.89
CA GLY A 58 35.69 28.18 7.19
C GLY A 58 34.66 27.17 6.69
N GLU A 59 33.38 27.34 6.98
CA GLU A 59 32.31 26.53 6.40
C GLU A 59 31.93 27.00 5.00
N LEU A 60 31.54 26.05 4.14
CA LEU A 60 31.18 26.31 2.75
C LEU A 60 29.70 26.69 2.63
N THR A 61 29.34 27.45 1.60
CA THR A 61 27.95 27.84 1.31
C THR A 61 27.00 26.65 1.20
N VAL A 62 27.50 25.50 0.74
CA VAL A 62 26.71 24.26 0.59
C VAL A 62 26.19 23.72 1.93
N THR A 63 26.84 24.10 3.03
CA THR A 63 26.45 23.75 4.40
C THR A 63 25.18 24.46 4.86
N ARG A 64 24.70 25.47 4.12
CA ARG A 64 23.38 26.08 4.34
C ARG A 64 22.23 25.13 4.00
N CYS A 65 22.49 24.09 3.19
CA CYS A 65 21.54 23.04 2.86
C CYS A 65 21.75 21.81 3.76
N ASP A 66 20.76 21.43 4.55
CA ASP A 66 20.80 20.19 5.34
C ASP A 66 19.37 19.74 5.69
N ASP A 67 19.23 18.61 6.38
CA ASP A 67 17.98 18.22 7.01
C ASP A 67 17.52 19.32 8.00
N ILE A 68 16.21 19.62 8.02
CA ILE A 68 15.64 20.71 8.85
C ILE A 68 16.09 20.61 10.31
N GLU A 69 16.05 19.41 10.89
CA GLU A 69 16.43 19.21 12.29
C GLU A 69 17.94 19.41 12.52
N SER A 70 18.76 19.09 11.52
CA SER A 70 20.21 19.36 11.57
C SER A 70 20.50 20.85 11.56
N LEU A 71 19.79 21.64 10.74
CA LEU A 71 19.91 23.09 10.72
C LEU A 71 19.50 23.71 12.07
N ARG A 72 18.40 23.22 12.67
CA ARG A 72 17.93 23.69 13.98
C ARG A 72 18.92 23.40 15.10
N MET A 73 19.44 22.18 15.18
CA MET A 73 20.46 21.82 16.17
C MET A 73 21.75 22.64 16.01
N ARG A 74 22.06 23.09 14.80
CA ARG A 74 23.19 23.99 14.52
C ARG A 74 22.90 25.46 14.84
N GLY A 75 21.67 25.80 15.21
CA GLY A 75 21.27 27.14 15.63
C GLY A 75 20.59 27.97 14.55
N CYS A 76 20.14 27.40 13.43
CA CYS A 76 19.28 28.13 12.49
C CYS A 76 17.83 28.18 13.03
N PRO A 77 17.26 29.37 13.27
CA PRO A 77 15.85 29.51 13.66
C PRO A 77 14.90 28.96 12.59
N ILE A 78 13.73 28.46 12.98
CA ILE A 78 12.80 27.81 12.03
C ILE A 78 12.28 28.78 10.97
N GLU A 79 12.13 30.05 11.34
CA GLU A 79 11.73 31.17 10.49
C GLU A 79 12.76 31.53 9.40
N ASP A 80 14.03 31.18 9.63
CA ASP A 80 15.13 31.36 8.67
C ASP A 80 15.41 30.08 7.87
N ILE A 81 14.59 29.04 8.01
CA ILE A 81 14.72 27.79 7.24
C ILE A 81 13.71 27.81 6.09
N GLU A 82 14.21 28.01 4.88
CA GLU A 82 13.46 27.86 3.64
C GLU A 82 13.20 26.38 3.36
N ASN A 83 11.94 25.98 3.49
CA ASN A 83 11.47 24.62 3.32
C ASN A 83 9.99 24.63 2.84
N PRO A 84 9.73 25.15 1.64
CA PRO A 84 8.37 25.30 1.14
C PRO A 84 7.69 23.92 1.03
N LYS A 85 6.41 23.85 1.39
CA LYS A 85 5.63 22.60 1.34
C LYS A 85 4.68 22.59 0.17
N GLY A 86 4.43 21.40 -0.35
CA GLY A 86 3.36 21.20 -1.32
C GLY A 86 2.01 21.54 -0.70
N SER A 87 1.01 21.79 -1.55
CA SER A 87 -0.35 22.03 -1.10
C SER A 87 -1.36 21.53 -2.12
N LEU A 88 -2.57 21.29 -1.65
CA LEU A 88 -3.70 20.90 -2.47
C LEU A 88 -4.84 21.89 -2.25
N ARG A 89 -5.42 22.37 -3.35
CA ARG A 89 -6.60 23.23 -3.34
C ARG A 89 -7.69 22.63 -4.21
N VAL A 90 -8.89 22.52 -3.67
CA VAL A 90 -10.08 22.13 -4.44
C VAL A 90 -10.63 23.37 -5.13
N GLU A 91 -10.76 23.33 -6.46
CA GLU A 91 -11.27 24.46 -7.26
C GLU A 91 -12.72 24.29 -7.68
N SER A 92 -13.16 23.05 -7.90
CA SER A 92 -14.56 22.72 -8.20
C SER A 92 -14.94 21.46 -7.43
N ASP A 93 -15.96 21.60 -6.60
CA ASP A 93 -16.45 20.56 -5.70
C ASP A 93 -17.98 20.51 -5.70
N ARG A 94 -18.56 20.32 -6.88
CA ARG A 94 -20.00 20.14 -7.02
C ARG A 94 -20.39 18.86 -6.29
N TYR A 95 -21.44 18.95 -5.50
CA TYR A 95 -22.03 17.79 -4.83
C TYR A 95 -22.51 16.76 -5.85
N LEU A 96 -22.37 15.49 -5.47
CA LEU A 96 -22.91 14.39 -6.23
C LEU A 96 -24.43 14.55 -6.36
N THR A 97 -24.96 14.35 -7.55
CA THR A 97 -26.39 14.50 -7.84
C THR A 97 -27.15 13.29 -7.31
N ASP A 98 -28.00 13.48 -6.29
CA ASP A 98 -28.95 12.47 -5.83
C ASP A 98 -30.30 12.69 -6.53
N LEU A 99 -30.54 11.94 -7.60
CA LEU A 99 -31.84 11.95 -8.26
C LEU A 99 -32.85 11.17 -7.41
N ALA A 100 -33.85 11.87 -6.89
CA ALA A 100 -35.07 11.24 -6.41
C ALA A 100 -35.81 10.62 -7.60
N SER A 101 -36.34 9.40 -7.44
CA SER A 101 -37.06 8.68 -8.50
C SER A 101 -38.13 9.55 -9.16
N GLY A 102 -38.06 9.70 -10.50
CA GLY A 102 -39.08 10.33 -11.33
C GLY A 102 -38.77 11.74 -11.83
N MET A 103 -37.60 12.31 -11.54
CA MET A 103 -37.24 13.67 -11.97
C MET A 103 -36.38 13.64 -13.25
N LYS A 104 -36.96 14.00 -14.40
CA LYS A 104 -36.25 14.08 -15.68
C LYS A 104 -35.27 15.26 -15.69
N THR A 105 -33.97 14.98 -15.60
CA THR A 105 -32.88 15.92 -15.91
C THR A 105 -32.05 15.41 -17.08
N ASN A 106 -31.39 16.31 -17.80
CA ASN A 106 -30.46 15.90 -18.86
C ASN A 106 -29.26 15.18 -18.24
N VAL A 107 -28.84 14.09 -18.89
CA VAL A 107 -27.71 13.25 -18.47
C VAL A 107 -26.40 14.05 -18.37
N GLU A 108 -26.26 15.12 -19.16
CA GLU A 108 -25.07 16.00 -19.18
C GLU A 108 -24.96 16.90 -17.93
N ASP A 109 -26.04 17.09 -17.17
CA ASP A 109 -26.07 17.95 -15.98
C ASP A 109 -25.82 17.17 -14.67
N LEU A 110 -25.71 15.84 -14.74
CA LEU A 110 -25.44 15.01 -13.57
C LEU A 110 -23.99 15.19 -13.11
N THR A 111 -23.79 15.22 -11.80
CA THR A 111 -22.48 15.19 -11.15
C THR A 111 -22.34 13.85 -10.42
N GLN A 112 -21.38 13.04 -10.85
CA GLN A 112 -21.14 11.65 -10.45
C GLN A 112 -19.75 11.45 -9.86
N ILE A 113 -18.87 12.43 -10.03
CA ILE A 113 -17.51 12.43 -9.46
C ILE A 113 -17.27 13.70 -8.68
N GLN A 114 -16.66 13.56 -7.50
CA GLN A 114 -16.30 14.67 -6.63
C GLN A 114 -14.89 14.47 -6.06
N PRO A 115 -14.02 15.50 -6.06
CA PRO A 115 -14.17 16.82 -6.69
C PRO A 115 -13.94 16.77 -8.21
N GLN A 116 -14.34 17.82 -8.95
CA GLN A 116 -14.16 17.86 -10.42
C GLN A 116 -12.90 18.60 -10.85
N LYS A 117 -12.40 19.52 -10.02
CA LYS A 117 -11.18 20.27 -10.32
C LYS A 117 -10.31 20.49 -9.08
N LEU A 118 -9.03 20.14 -9.22
CA LEU A 118 -8.00 20.29 -8.21
C LEU A 118 -6.83 21.13 -8.75
N SER A 119 -6.18 21.86 -7.86
CA SER A 119 -4.89 22.51 -8.09
C SER A 119 -3.89 22.00 -7.05
N LEU A 120 -2.81 21.38 -7.51
CA LEU A 120 -1.77 20.80 -6.65
C LEU A 120 -0.48 21.57 -6.85
N LYS A 121 0.08 22.10 -5.76
CA LYS A 121 1.46 22.58 -5.70
C LYS A 121 2.35 21.44 -5.23
N LEU A 122 3.28 21.02 -6.08
CA LEU A 122 4.17 19.90 -5.85
C LEU A 122 5.59 20.40 -5.59
N ARG A 123 6.21 19.85 -4.54
CA ARG A 123 7.65 19.94 -4.30
C ARG A 123 8.33 18.64 -4.72
N SER A 124 9.55 18.75 -5.23
CA SER A 124 10.38 17.58 -5.56
C SER A 124 10.50 16.63 -4.37
N GLY A 125 10.15 15.35 -4.57
CA GLY A 125 10.21 14.33 -3.53
C GLY A 125 9.02 14.31 -2.55
N GLU A 126 8.11 15.28 -2.61
CA GLU A 126 6.93 15.38 -1.74
C GLU A 126 5.65 14.98 -2.49
N SER A 127 4.87 14.06 -1.92
CA SER A 127 3.61 13.61 -2.51
C SER A 127 2.43 14.41 -1.98
N GLN A 128 1.46 14.71 -2.86
CA GLN A 128 0.15 15.23 -2.47
C GLN A 128 -0.91 14.16 -2.72
N SER A 129 -1.83 13.97 -1.77
CA SER A 129 -2.84 12.92 -1.82
C SER A 129 -4.24 13.50 -1.69
N PHE A 130 -5.20 12.90 -2.37
CA PHE A 130 -6.61 13.25 -2.26
C PHE A 130 -7.51 12.02 -2.43
N SER A 131 -8.73 12.14 -1.90
CA SER A 131 -9.78 11.14 -2.03
C SER A 131 -10.75 11.54 -3.13
N LEU A 132 -11.16 10.56 -3.91
CA LEU A 132 -12.17 10.72 -4.95
C LEU A 132 -13.46 10.01 -4.51
N HIS A 133 -14.56 10.74 -4.55
CA HIS A 133 -15.89 10.19 -4.29
C HIS A 133 -16.61 9.98 -5.62
N PHE A 134 -17.22 8.80 -5.73
CA PHE A 134 -17.92 8.37 -6.92
C PHE A 134 -19.33 7.94 -6.53
N GLN A 135 -20.32 8.39 -7.30
CA GLN A 135 -21.70 7.96 -7.16
C GLN A 135 -22.31 7.66 -8.53
N LYS A 136 -22.91 6.48 -8.64
CA LYS A 136 -23.66 6.09 -9.83
C LYS A 136 -25.00 6.82 -9.85
N ALA A 137 -25.38 7.41 -10.98
CA ALA A 137 -26.68 8.04 -11.15
C ALA A 137 -27.82 7.01 -11.07
N LYS A 138 -28.88 7.31 -10.31
CA LYS A 138 -30.19 6.65 -10.41
C LYS A 138 -30.84 7.16 -11.72
N GLU A 139 -31.36 6.27 -12.57
CA GLU A 139 -31.98 6.56 -13.90
C GLU A 139 -31.09 6.61 -15.17
N TYR A 140 -29.90 5.99 -15.19
CA TYR A 140 -29.19 5.76 -16.46
C TYR A 140 -29.72 4.47 -17.16
N PRO A 141 -29.84 4.42 -18.51
CA PRO A 141 -30.25 3.20 -19.20
C PRO A 141 -29.25 2.07 -18.96
N MET A 142 -29.75 0.89 -18.61
CA MET A 142 -28.92 -0.28 -18.31
C MET A 142 -29.32 -1.47 -19.17
N ASP A 143 -28.31 -2.18 -19.67
CA ASP A 143 -28.42 -3.46 -20.35
C ASP A 143 -27.69 -4.51 -19.50
N LEU A 144 -28.36 -5.61 -19.17
CA LEU A 144 -27.77 -6.72 -18.46
C LEU A 144 -27.91 -8.01 -19.26
N TYR A 145 -26.79 -8.63 -19.61
CA TYR A 145 -26.79 -9.92 -20.26
C TYR A 145 -26.35 -11.00 -19.27
N TYR A 146 -27.24 -11.95 -18.97
CA TYR A 146 -27.01 -13.03 -18.02
C TYR A 146 -26.49 -14.27 -18.77
N LEU A 147 -25.23 -14.61 -18.55
CA LEU A 147 -24.57 -15.76 -19.16
C LEU A 147 -24.43 -16.86 -18.12
N ALA A 148 -25.20 -17.94 -18.30
CA ALA A 148 -25.26 -19.05 -17.38
C ALA A 148 -24.49 -20.26 -17.91
N ASP A 149 -23.57 -20.76 -17.09
CA ASP A 149 -22.93 -22.04 -17.28
C ASP A 149 -23.72 -23.14 -16.55
N LEU A 150 -24.37 -24.01 -17.32
CA LEU A 150 -25.20 -25.12 -16.78
C LEU A 150 -24.42 -26.43 -16.62
N SER A 151 -23.10 -26.35 -16.77
CA SER A 151 -22.23 -27.48 -16.82
C SER A 151 -21.80 -27.84 -15.38
N LEU A 152 -22.11 -29.07 -14.93
CA LEU A 152 -21.86 -29.58 -13.56
C LEU A 152 -22.59 -28.87 -12.39
N SER A 153 -23.83 -28.42 -12.55
CA SER A 153 -24.61 -28.00 -11.36
C SER A 153 -25.24 -29.21 -10.66
N VAL A 154 -24.85 -29.47 -9.41
CA VAL A 154 -25.72 -30.15 -8.42
C VAL A 154 -27.04 -29.36 -8.36
N GLN A 155 -28.17 -30.01 -8.10
CA GLN A 155 -29.51 -29.42 -8.20
C GLN A 155 -29.64 -28.03 -7.52
N ASP A 156 -28.96 -27.84 -6.39
CA ASP A 156 -28.91 -26.57 -5.65
C ASP A 156 -28.26 -25.43 -6.44
N GLY A 157 -27.24 -25.71 -7.26
CA GLY A 157 -26.54 -24.71 -8.07
C GLY A 157 -27.40 -24.16 -9.23
N LEU A 158 -28.28 -24.99 -9.79
CA LEU A 158 -29.24 -24.58 -10.81
C LEU A 158 -30.33 -23.70 -10.19
N GLU A 159 -30.86 -24.08 -9.04
CA GLU A 159 -31.89 -23.30 -8.35
C GLU A 159 -31.35 -21.95 -7.84
N ASN A 160 -30.12 -21.91 -7.33
CA ASN A 160 -29.44 -20.65 -6.97
C ASN A 160 -29.22 -19.74 -8.18
N MET A 161 -28.83 -20.30 -9.33
CA MET A 161 -28.70 -19.54 -10.58
C MET A 161 -30.04 -18.95 -11.03
N LYS A 162 -31.11 -19.74 -10.98
CA LYS A 162 -32.46 -19.28 -11.36
C LYS A 162 -32.91 -18.16 -10.45
N LYS A 163 -32.78 -18.37 -9.13
CA LYS A 163 -33.12 -17.40 -8.11
C LYS A 163 -32.35 -16.09 -8.31
N LEU A 164 -31.02 -16.16 -8.47
CA LEU A 164 -30.18 -14.98 -8.69
C LEU A 164 -30.62 -14.20 -9.93
N GLY A 165 -30.83 -14.87 -11.07
CA GLY A 165 -31.25 -14.20 -12.30
C GLY A 165 -32.60 -13.50 -12.16
N ILE A 166 -33.57 -14.14 -11.50
CA ILE A 166 -34.91 -13.57 -11.25
C ILE A 166 -34.82 -12.37 -10.31
N GLU A 167 -34.17 -12.52 -9.16
CA GLU A 167 -33.99 -11.43 -8.19
C GLU A 167 -33.24 -10.25 -8.80
N LEU A 168 -32.20 -10.51 -9.60
CA LEU A 168 -31.45 -9.49 -10.32
C LEU A 168 -32.34 -8.71 -11.31
N ASN A 169 -33.19 -9.40 -12.07
CA ASN A 169 -34.14 -8.76 -12.98
C ASN A 169 -35.14 -7.87 -12.24
N GLU A 170 -35.62 -8.29 -11.07
CA GLU A 170 -36.53 -7.51 -10.24
C GLU A 170 -35.86 -6.29 -9.60
N GLU A 171 -34.69 -6.47 -8.98
CA GLU A 171 -33.96 -5.39 -8.31
C GLU A 171 -33.45 -4.35 -9.31
N MET A 172 -32.94 -4.76 -10.47
CA MET A 172 -32.46 -3.83 -11.49
C MET A 172 -33.59 -2.95 -12.05
N ARG A 173 -34.82 -3.47 -12.13
CA ARG A 173 -36.02 -2.70 -12.54
C ARG A 173 -36.46 -1.69 -11.48
N LYS A 174 -36.14 -1.91 -10.20
CA LYS A 174 -36.33 -0.90 -9.14
C LYS A 174 -35.29 0.22 -9.24
N MET A 175 -34.10 -0.07 -9.78
CA MET A 175 -32.99 0.90 -9.88
C MET A 175 -33.06 1.82 -11.11
N THR A 176 -33.58 1.35 -12.24
CA THR A 176 -33.76 2.17 -13.44
C THR A 176 -35.04 1.80 -14.19
N SER A 177 -35.76 2.82 -14.66
CA SER A 177 -36.96 2.62 -15.49
C SER A 177 -36.64 2.14 -16.91
N ASP A 178 -35.41 2.36 -17.37
CA ASP A 178 -34.95 1.96 -18.71
C ASP A 178 -33.96 0.79 -18.62
N PHE A 179 -34.51 -0.41 -18.36
CA PHE A 179 -33.75 -1.65 -18.19
C PHE A 179 -34.05 -2.67 -19.30
N ARG A 180 -33.00 -3.26 -19.87
CA ARG A 180 -33.10 -4.43 -20.75
C ARG A 180 -32.31 -5.60 -20.19
N ILE A 181 -32.84 -6.80 -20.35
CA ILE A 181 -32.20 -8.04 -19.93
C ILE A 181 -32.14 -9.04 -21.08
N GLY A 182 -31.07 -9.82 -21.14
CA GLY A 182 -30.83 -10.87 -22.13
C GLY A 182 -30.26 -12.12 -21.45
N PHE A 183 -30.29 -13.25 -22.16
CA PHE A 183 -29.93 -14.54 -21.62
C PHE A 183 -29.14 -15.40 -22.61
N GLY A 184 -28.02 -15.95 -22.15
CA GLY A 184 -27.22 -16.90 -22.90
C GLY A 184 -26.87 -18.11 -22.04
N VAL A 185 -26.70 -19.26 -22.69
CA VAL A 185 -26.42 -20.53 -22.02
C VAL A 185 -25.21 -21.22 -22.63
N LEU A 186 -24.40 -21.84 -21.76
CA LEU A 186 -23.41 -22.83 -22.15
C LEU A 186 -23.99 -24.23 -21.91
N GLN A 187 -24.10 -25.03 -22.98
CA GLN A 187 -24.65 -26.39 -22.91
C GLN A 187 -23.91 -27.29 -23.89
N LYS A 188 -23.40 -28.44 -23.41
CA LYS A 188 -22.98 -29.58 -24.25
C LYS A 188 -24.06 -30.65 -24.15
N ASN A 189 -24.63 -31.09 -25.27
CA ASN A 189 -25.61 -32.19 -25.27
C ASN A 189 -24.97 -33.50 -24.76
N PRO A 190 -25.67 -34.28 -23.90
CA PRO A 190 -25.19 -35.57 -23.44
C PRO A 190 -25.15 -36.55 -24.63
N CYS A 191 -23.98 -37.10 -24.90
CA CYS A 191 -23.81 -38.12 -25.93
C CYS A 191 -24.17 -39.49 -25.35
N THR A 192 -25.08 -40.20 -26.01
CA THR A 192 -25.33 -41.63 -25.77
C THR A 192 -24.14 -42.46 -26.25
N ALA A 193 -23.69 -43.40 -25.41
CA ALA A 193 -22.56 -44.27 -25.72
C ALA A 193 -22.87 -45.12 -26.97
N GLY A 194 -22.11 -44.95 -28.04
CA GLY A 194 -22.23 -45.75 -29.28
C GLY A 194 -22.53 -44.97 -30.56
N GLU A 195 -22.90 -43.69 -30.48
CA GLU A 195 -23.05 -42.83 -31.66
C GLU A 195 -21.81 -41.93 -31.85
N THR A 196 -21.45 -41.62 -33.11
CA THR A 196 -20.44 -40.62 -33.46
C THR A 196 -20.99 -39.24 -33.16
N CYS A 197 -21.01 -38.89 -31.88
CA CYS A 197 -21.60 -37.67 -31.39
C CYS A 197 -20.69 -36.48 -31.71
N ARG A 198 -21.05 -35.73 -32.75
CA ARG A 198 -20.52 -34.37 -32.97
C ARG A 198 -21.24 -33.46 -31.97
N SER A 199 -20.52 -32.92 -30.99
CA SER A 199 -21.02 -31.92 -30.05
C SER A 199 -21.75 -30.80 -30.79
N GLN A 200 -23.00 -30.51 -30.41
CA GLN A 200 -23.87 -29.64 -31.23
C GLN A 200 -23.73 -28.13 -30.96
N PHE A 201 -23.26 -27.69 -29.79
CA PHE A 201 -22.86 -26.28 -29.55
C PHE A 201 -22.11 -26.12 -28.22
N SER A 202 -21.37 -25.01 -28.05
CA SER A 202 -20.72 -24.64 -26.77
C SER A 202 -21.33 -23.38 -26.12
N PHE A 203 -21.86 -22.46 -26.92
CA PHE A 203 -22.57 -21.26 -26.47
C PHE A 203 -23.80 -21.01 -27.36
N ARG A 204 -24.91 -20.63 -26.72
CA ARG A 204 -26.12 -20.18 -27.40
C ARG A 204 -26.66 -18.88 -26.78
N ASN A 205 -26.88 -17.88 -27.61
CA ASN A 205 -27.72 -16.72 -27.30
C ASN A 205 -29.19 -17.16 -27.34
N VAL A 206 -29.85 -17.18 -26.17
CA VAL A 206 -31.23 -17.66 -26.02
C VAL A 206 -32.21 -16.50 -26.13
N LEU A 207 -31.87 -15.37 -25.52
CA LEU A 207 -32.69 -14.16 -25.48
C LEU A 207 -31.81 -12.94 -25.73
N PRO A 208 -31.92 -12.29 -26.90
CA PRO A 208 -31.32 -10.96 -27.12
C PRO A 208 -31.87 -9.93 -26.14
N LEU A 209 -31.08 -8.88 -25.85
CA LEU A 209 -31.44 -7.82 -24.91
C LEU A 209 -32.76 -7.14 -25.29
N ASN A 210 -33.74 -7.23 -24.39
CA ASN A 210 -35.03 -6.58 -24.54
C ASN A 210 -35.62 -6.18 -23.18
N SER A 211 -36.73 -5.43 -23.19
CA SER A 211 -37.37 -4.94 -21.97
C SER A 211 -38.27 -5.97 -21.27
N ASP A 212 -38.57 -7.10 -21.89
CA ASP A 212 -39.48 -8.13 -21.40
C ASP A 212 -38.81 -9.08 -20.39
N GLY A 213 -38.86 -8.66 -19.13
CA GLY A 213 -38.34 -9.45 -18.01
C GLY A 213 -39.13 -10.72 -17.73
N ALA A 214 -40.40 -10.80 -18.14
CA ALA A 214 -41.22 -11.98 -17.90
C ALA A 214 -40.79 -13.14 -18.80
N THR A 215 -40.48 -12.84 -20.07
CA THR A 215 -39.91 -13.80 -21.01
C THR A 215 -38.54 -14.29 -20.51
N PHE A 216 -37.68 -13.40 -20.01
CA PHE A 216 -36.43 -13.79 -19.36
C PHE A 216 -36.65 -14.78 -18.21
N SER A 217 -37.51 -14.43 -17.23
CA SER A 217 -37.75 -15.28 -16.06
C SER A 217 -38.33 -16.64 -16.46
N THR A 218 -39.20 -16.69 -17.47
CA THR A 218 -39.79 -17.94 -17.97
C THR A 218 -38.75 -18.83 -18.65
N LEU A 219 -37.90 -18.25 -19.51
CA LEU A 219 -36.83 -18.98 -20.18
C LEU A 219 -35.79 -19.51 -19.19
N LEU A 220 -35.48 -18.74 -18.15
CA LEU A 220 -34.54 -19.14 -17.09
C LEU A 220 -35.13 -20.26 -16.21
N HIS A 221 -36.41 -20.16 -15.83
CA HIS A 221 -37.10 -21.17 -15.05
C HIS A 221 -37.14 -22.53 -15.76
N ASN A 222 -37.37 -22.50 -17.08
CA ASN A 222 -37.44 -23.70 -17.93
C ASN A 222 -36.09 -24.37 -18.21
N GLN A 223 -34.97 -23.82 -17.71
CA GLN A 223 -33.67 -24.47 -17.84
C GLN A 223 -33.58 -25.72 -16.98
N ALA A 224 -32.98 -26.77 -17.54
CA ALA A 224 -32.72 -28.05 -16.90
C ALA A 224 -31.23 -28.40 -16.95
N ILE A 225 -30.78 -29.24 -16.01
CA ILE A 225 -29.38 -29.67 -15.91
C ILE A 225 -29.03 -30.52 -17.14
N ALA A 226 -28.01 -30.11 -17.89
CA ALA A 226 -27.39 -30.94 -18.92
C ALA A 226 -26.12 -31.56 -18.34
N ALA A 227 -26.18 -32.85 -17.99
CA ALA A 227 -25.01 -33.56 -17.49
C ALA A 227 -23.92 -33.65 -18.59
N SER A 228 -22.82 -32.92 -18.40
CA SER A 228 -21.61 -32.99 -19.22
C SER A 228 -20.42 -33.28 -18.31
N LEU A 229 -19.66 -34.33 -18.63
CA LEU A 229 -18.52 -34.79 -17.83
C LEU A 229 -17.29 -33.85 -17.87
N ASN A 230 -17.19 -32.90 -18.81
CA ASN A 230 -16.01 -32.02 -18.98
C ASN A 230 -16.44 -30.59 -19.34
N SER A 231 -16.68 -29.78 -18.30
CA SER A 231 -17.75 -28.79 -18.38
C SER A 231 -17.29 -27.32 -18.33
N SER A 232 -16.12 -26.99 -17.81
CA SER A 232 -15.67 -25.58 -17.63
C SER A 232 -15.02 -24.90 -18.85
N GLU A 233 -14.88 -25.58 -20.00
CA GLU A 233 -13.91 -25.18 -21.05
C GLU A 233 -14.32 -23.98 -21.93
N ASP A 234 -15.61 -23.67 -22.08
CA ASP A 234 -16.09 -22.78 -23.16
C ASP A 234 -16.57 -21.38 -22.67
N GLY A 235 -16.45 -21.09 -21.36
CA GLY A 235 -16.89 -19.82 -20.74
C GLY A 235 -16.25 -18.58 -21.37
N ALA A 236 -14.96 -18.64 -21.66
CA ALA A 236 -14.23 -17.53 -22.26
C ALA A 236 -14.68 -17.22 -23.70
N ASP A 237 -15.07 -18.25 -24.47
CA ASP A 237 -15.63 -18.08 -25.81
C ASP A 237 -17.00 -17.41 -25.75
N ALA A 238 -17.86 -17.83 -24.82
CA ALA A 238 -19.18 -17.23 -24.63
C ALA A 238 -19.10 -15.74 -24.24
N ILE A 239 -18.17 -15.38 -23.33
CA ILE A 239 -17.92 -13.97 -22.98
C ILE A 239 -17.42 -13.18 -24.19
N MET A 240 -16.48 -13.74 -24.96
CA MET A 240 -15.98 -13.09 -26.18
C MET A 240 -17.10 -12.85 -27.19
N GLN A 241 -17.89 -13.87 -27.51
CA GLN A 241 -18.99 -13.77 -28.47
C GLN A 241 -20.06 -12.77 -28.00
N THR A 242 -20.39 -12.78 -26.71
CA THR A 242 -21.31 -11.79 -26.11
C THR A 242 -20.78 -10.36 -26.24
N ALA A 243 -19.45 -10.18 -26.18
CA ALA A 243 -18.84 -8.87 -26.29
C ALA A 243 -18.72 -8.35 -27.74
N VAL A 244 -18.49 -9.21 -28.72
CA VAL A 244 -18.22 -8.82 -30.12
C VAL A 244 -19.44 -8.91 -31.04
N CYS A 245 -20.45 -9.69 -30.69
CA CYS A 245 -21.70 -9.82 -31.44
C CYS A 245 -22.72 -8.76 -31.02
N GLY A 246 -22.33 -7.47 -31.07
CA GLY A 246 -23.13 -6.35 -30.59
C GLY A 246 -24.56 -6.32 -31.13
N ASP A 247 -24.72 -6.55 -32.43
CA ASP A 247 -26.02 -6.50 -33.11
C ASP A 247 -26.91 -7.71 -32.76
N THR A 248 -26.34 -8.90 -32.65
CA THR A 248 -27.06 -10.14 -32.31
C THR A 248 -27.50 -10.15 -30.84
N ILE A 249 -26.65 -9.62 -29.95
CA ILE A 249 -26.95 -9.52 -28.51
C ILE A 249 -27.87 -8.33 -28.24
N GLY A 250 -27.72 -7.23 -28.98
CA GLY A 250 -28.58 -6.04 -28.90
C GLY A 250 -28.09 -4.95 -27.95
N TRP A 251 -26.77 -4.83 -27.73
CA TRP A 251 -26.20 -3.81 -26.84
C TRP A 251 -26.50 -2.39 -27.35
N ARG A 252 -27.10 -1.54 -26.53
CA ARG A 252 -27.28 -0.11 -26.87
C ARG A 252 -26.23 0.78 -26.22
N ASN A 253 -26.29 2.08 -26.46
CA ASN A 253 -25.46 3.05 -25.75
C ASN A 253 -26.01 3.26 -24.33
N ALA A 254 -25.60 2.40 -23.40
CA ALA A 254 -26.10 2.26 -22.05
C ALA A 254 -24.97 1.71 -21.15
N ILE A 255 -25.22 1.58 -19.84
CA ILE A 255 -24.34 0.75 -18.99
C ILE A 255 -24.52 -0.70 -19.42
N ARG A 256 -23.43 -1.35 -19.85
CA ARG A 256 -23.44 -2.73 -20.37
C ARG A 256 -22.86 -3.68 -19.34
N LEU A 257 -23.71 -4.44 -18.65
CA LEU A 257 -23.31 -5.42 -17.65
C LEU A 257 -23.41 -6.83 -18.20
N LEU A 258 -22.32 -7.58 -18.16
CA LEU A 258 -22.30 -9.00 -18.47
C LEU A 258 -22.10 -9.78 -17.18
N VAL A 259 -23.13 -10.51 -16.75
CA VAL A 259 -23.03 -11.39 -15.57
C VAL A 259 -22.65 -12.77 -16.06
N TYR A 260 -21.49 -13.27 -15.64
CA TYR A 260 -21.09 -14.67 -15.85
C TYR A 260 -21.32 -15.45 -14.55
N TYR A 261 -22.29 -16.35 -14.59
CA TYR A 261 -22.57 -17.30 -13.51
C TYR A 261 -21.95 -18.65 -13.87
N SER A 262 -21.02 -19.13 -13.03
CA SER A 262 -20.50 -20.50 -13.12
C SER A 262 -20.13 -21.02 -11.74
N ASN A 263 -20.26 -22.34 -11.57
CA ASN A 263 -19.82 -23.06 -10.37
C ASN A 263 -18.36 -23.53 -10.47
N THR A 264 -17.66 -23.19 -11.57
CA THR A 264 -16.30 -23.63 -11.88
C THR A 264 -15.45 -22.44 -12.40
N GLY A 265 -14.12 -22.61 -12.46
CA GLY A 265 -13.22 -21.59 -13.00
C GLY A 265 -13.31 -21.43 -14.52
N LEU A 266 -12.82 -20.30 -15.05
CA LEU A 266 -12.71 -20.05 -16.50
C LEU A 266 -11.40 -20.63 -17.06
N HIS A 267 -11.49 -21.39 -18.16
CA HIS A 267 -10.32 -21.83 -18.93
C HIS A 267 -9.90 -20.79 -19.98
N PHE A 268 -8.59 -20.68 -20.22
CA PHE A 268 -8.02 -19.74 -21.20
C PHE A 268 -7.05 -20.45 -22.15
N SER A 269 -6.67 -19.77 -23.25
CA SER A 269 -5.64 -20.26 -24.17
C SER A 269 -4.33 -20.59 -23.45
N ARG A 270 -4.12 -21.89 -23.19
CA ARG A 270 -2.93 -22.68 -22.77
C ARG A 270 -3.35 -23.92 -21.95
N ASP A 271 -4.63 -24.08 -21.68
CA ASP A 271 -5.22 -25.30 -21.14
C ASP A 271 -5.39 -26.37 -22.24
N GLY A 272 -4.28 -26.99 -22.64
CA GLY A 272 -4.25 -28.38 -23.14
C GLY A 272 -4.92 -28.77 -24.47
N LYS A 273 -5.39 -27.85 -25.33
CA LYS A 273 -6.03 -28.24 -26.62
C LYS A 273 -5.05 -28.24 -27.83
N LEU A 274 -5.22 -29.26 -28.67
CA LEU A 274 -4.36 -29.77 -29.75
C LEU A 274 -3.84 -28.71 -30.74
N SER A 275 -2.59 -28.89 -31.20
CA SER A 275 -1.77 -28.04 -32.09
C SER A 275 -2.32 -27.70 -33.50
N SER A 276 -3.62 -27.91 -33.75
CA SER A 276 -4.27 -27.75 -35.08
C SER A 276 -5.42 -26.72 -35.12
N MET A 277 -5.79 -26.11 -34.00
CA MET A 277 -6.82 -25.05 -33.94
C MET A 277 -6.23 -23.65 -34.16
N ARG A 278 -6.97 -22.77 -34.85
CA ARG A 278 -6.53 -21.39 -35.14
C ARG A 278 -6.68 -20.51 -33.91
N PRO A 279 -5.90 -19.42 -33.75
CA PRO A 279 -6.15 -18.45 -32.68
C PRO A 279 -7.55 -17.83 -32.76
N ASN A 280 -8.14 -17.50 -31.61
CA ASN A 280 -9.38 -16.72 -31.54
C ASN A 280 -9.19 -15.37 -32.26
N ASP A 281 -10.06 -15.04 -33.22
CA ASP A 281 -9.94 -13.83 -34.03
C ASP A 281 -10.66 -12.61 -33.44
N GLY A 282 -11.40 -12.79 -32.34
CA GLY A 282 -12.19 -11.75 -31.69
C GLY A 282 -13.27 -11.15 -32.59
N LYS A 283 -13.83 -11.94 -33.51
CA LYS A 283 -14.98 -11.59 -34.35
C LYS A 283 -16.23 -12.35 -33.93
N CYS A 284 -17.39 -11.86 -34.41
CA CYS A 284 -18.67 -12.51 -34.17
C CYS A 284 -18.84 -13.73 -35.09
N HIS A 285 -19.17 -14.87 -34.50
CA HIS A 285 -19.42 -16.15 -35.18
C HIS A 285 -20.68 -16.84 -34.64
N ILE A 286 -21.67 -16.06 -34.23
CA ILE A 286 -23.00 -16.54 -33.86
C ILE A 286 -23.85 -16.65 -35.13
N ASP A 287 -24.50 -17.79 -35.35
CA ASP A 287 -25.38 -17.99 -36.49
C ASP A 287 -26.81 -17.44 -36.26
N SER A 288 -27.68 -17.62 -37.26
CA SER A 288 -29.09 -17.19 -37.19
C SER A 288 -29.92 -17.87 -36.09
N GLN A 289 -29.46 -18.98 -35.53
CA GLN A 289 -30.12 -19.71 -34.43
C GLN A 289 -29.57 -19.32 -33.06
N GLY A 290 -28.64 -18.34 -33.02
CA GLY A 290 -28.01 -17.88 -31.80
C GLY A 290 -26.84 -18.75 -31.35
N VAL A 291 -26.36 -19.69 -32.17
CA VAL A 291 -25.34 -20.67 -31.80
C VAL A 291 -23.94 -20.23 -32.23
N TYR A 292 -22.94 -20.38 -31.35
CA TYR A 292 -21.53 -20.16 -31.70
C TYR A 292 -20.99 -21.31 -32.55
N THR A 293 -20.43 -20.97 -33.71
CA THR A 293 -20.07 -21.94 -34.76
C THR A 293 -18.59 -22.29 -34.84
N MET A 294 -17.71 -21.58 -34.12
CA MET A 294 -16.25 -21.71 -34.26
C MET A 294 -15.55 -22.45 -33.09
N ASN A 295 -16.32 -23.08 -32.21
CA ASN A 295 -15.85 -23.80 -31.02
C ASN A 295 -14.86 -24.97 -31.28
N HIS A 296 -14.88 -25.55 -32.48
CA HIS A 296 -13.96 -26.62 -32.90
C HIS A 296 -12.88 -26.14 -33.88
N HIS A 297 -12.91 -24.85 -34.25
CA HIS A 297 -12.03 -24.28 -35.26
C HIS A 297 -11.04 -23.26 -34.66
N GLN A 298 -11.40 -22.65 -33.53
CA GLN A 298 -10.58 -21.67 -32.82
C GLN A 298 -10.22 -22.13 -31.40
N ASN A 299 -9.05 -21.70 -30.93
CA ASN A 299 -8.68 -21.74 -29.53
C ASN A 299 -9.52 -20.74 -28.73
N HIS A 300 -9.66 -20.97 -27.43
CA HIS A 300 -10.25 -20.01 -26.50
C HIS A 300 -9.50 -18.67 -26.52
N PRO A 301 -10.14 -17.52 -26.24
CA PRO A 301 -9.43 -16.25 -26.14
C PRO A 301 -8.47 -16.26 -24.94
N SER A 302 -7.38 -15.48 -25.04
CA SER A 302 -6.55 -15.18 -23.87
C SER A 302 -7.21 -14.10 -23.02
N ILE A 303 -6.82 -14.02 -21.74
CA ILE A 303 -7.28 -12.99 -20.80
C ILE A 303 -7.09 -11.58 -21.38
N SER A 304 -5.89 -11.26 -21.87
CA SER A 304 -5.60 -9.94 -22.47
C SER A 304 -6.46 -9.65 -23.70
N HIS A 305 -6.76 -10.68 -24.51
CA HIS A 305 -7.61 -10.51 -25.68
C HIS A 305 -9.07 -10.23 -25.27
N LEU A 306 -9.58 -11.00 -24.31
CA LEU A 306 -10.90 -10.83 -23.72
C LEU A 306 -11.06 -9.43 -23.11
N ALA A 307 -10.11 -9.02 -22.26
CA ALA A 307 -10.09 -7.72 -21.59
C ALA A 307 -10.14 -6.57 -22.60
N ARG A 308 -9.32 -6.62 -23.66
CA ARG A 308 -9.31 -5.60 -24.72
C ARG A 308 -10.62 -5.52 -25.48
N LYS A 309 -11.31 -6.65 -25.71
CA LYS A 309 -12.60 -6.68 -26.41
C LYS A 309 -13.75 -6.20 -25.52
N LEU A 310 -13.74 -6.57 -24.24
CA LEU A 310 -14.67 -6.00 -23.26
C LEU A 310 -14.45 -4.49 -23.09
N GLU A 311 -13.19 -4.03 -23.10
CA GLU A 311 -12.80 -2.63 -23.09
C GLU A 311 -13.34 -1.86 -24.28
N LYS A 312 -12.97 -2.32 -25.49
CA LYS A 312 -13.39 -1.71 -26.76
C LYS A 312 -14.91 -1.62 -26.89
N ASN A 313 -15.65 -2.58 -26.35
CA ASN A 313 -17.11 -2.63 -26.41
C ASN A 313 -17.79 -2.06 -25.16
N GLN A 314 -17.03 -1.47 -24.22
CA GLN A 314 -17.56 -0.84 -23.00
C GLN A 314 -18.44 -1.76 -22.13
N ILE A 315 -18.11 -3.06 -22.08
CA ILE A 315 -18.83 -4.05 -21.27
C ILE A 315 -18.09 -4.27 -19.96
N GLN A 316 -18.85 -4.27 -18.86
CA GLN A 316 -18.37 -4.61 -17.53
C GLN A 316 -18.77 -6.05 -17.20
N LEU A 317 -17.76 -6.91 -17.09
CA LEU A 317 -17.94 -8.31 -16.71
C LEU A 317 -18.04 -8.42 -15.19
N LEU A 318 -19.10 -9.06 -14.71
CA LEU A 318 -19.35 -9.36 -13.31
C LEU A 318 -19.31 -10.88 -13.11
N PHE A 319 -18.46 -11.33 -12.19
CA PHE A 319 -18.40 -12.74 -11.81
C PHE A 319 -19.32 -12.96 -10.61
N ALA A 320 -20.39 -13.73 -10.80
CA ALA A 320 -21.25 -14.16 -9.70
C ALA A 320 -20.64 -15.41 -9.04
N VAL A 321 -19.77 -15.19 -8.04
CA VAL A 321 -19.02 -16.21 -7.29
C VAL A 321 -19.40 -16.20 -5.79
N LYS A 322 -19.04 -17.26 -5.04
CA LYS A 322 -19.41 -17.44 -3.62
C LYS A 322 -18.92 -16.31 -2.70
N GLU A 323 -19.61 -16.15 -1.56
CA GLU A 323 -19.56 -15.02 -0.61
C GLU A 323 -18.20 -14.76 0.07
N GLU A 324 -17.28 -15.72 0.05
CA GLU A 324 -15.92 -15.61 0.63
C GLU A 324 -15.02 -14.55 -0.05
N LEU A 325 -15.50 -13.90 -1.12
CA LEU A 325 -14.75 -12.90 -1.92
C LEU A 325 -15.32 -11.47 -1.81
N LYS A 326 -16.26 -11.23 -0.89
CA LYS A 326 -17.05 -9.98 -0.76
C LYS A 326 -16.23 -8.74 -0.41
N ASP A 327 -15.19 -8.86 0.42
CA ASP A 327 -14.35 -7.74 0.87
C ASP A 327 -13.37 -7.22 -0.20
N ILE A 328 -13.37 -7.83 -1.39
CA ILE A 328 -12.52 -7.46 -2.54
C ILE A 328 -13.21 -6.39 -3.43
N TYR A 329 -14.53 -6.16 -3.27
CA TYR A 329 -15.32 -5.36 -4.22
C TYR A 329 -15.77 -3.97 -3.71
N GLN A 330 -15.30 -3.53 -2.54
CA GLN A 330 -15.42 -2.14 -2.10
C GLN A 330 -14.17 -1.36 -2.51
N VAL A 331 -14.33 -0.34 -3.37
CA VAL A 331 -13.20 0.39 -3.94
C VAL A 331 -13.16 1.81 -3.40
N HIS A 332 -12.14 2.09 -2.60
CA HIS A 332 -11.71 3.43 -2.25
C HIS A 332 -10.47 3.77 -3.06
N PHE A 333 -10.52 4.86 -3.81
CA PHE A 333 -9.36 5.36 -4.55
C PHE A 333 -8.65 6.43 -3.71
N ALA A 334 -7.50 6.05 -3.15
CA ALA A 334 -6.52 7.00 -2.63
C ALA A 334 -5.49 7.26 -3.73
N ILE A 335 -5.48 8.48 -4.27
CA ILE A 335 -4.59 8.86 -5.35
C ILE A 335 -3.48 9.74 -4.76
N SER A 336 -2.23 9.36 -5.00
CA SER A 336 -1.05 10.11 -4.56
C SER A 336 -0.21 10.52 -5.77
N ILE A 337 0.09 11.81 -5.90
CA ILE A 337 0.87 12.38 -7.00
C ILE A 337 2.17 12.94 -6.42
N LYS A 338 3.30 12.49 -6.97
CA LYS A 338 4.66 12.90 -6.57
C LYS A 338 5.42 13.44 -7.78
N ALA A 339 6.07 14.59 -7.61
CA ALA A 339 7.05 15.08 -8.58
C ALA A 339 8.45 14.57 -8.21
N GLU A 340 9.14 13.91 -9.15
CA GLU A 340 10.52 13.46 -8.94
C GLU A 340 11.55 14.57 -9.20
N LYS A 341 11.24 15.50 -10.12
CA LYS A 341 12.09 16.64 -10.49
C LYS A 341 11.23 17.82 -10.91
N CYS A 342 11.84 19.00 -10.87
CA CYS A 342 11.23 20.20 -11.43
C CYS A 342 11.20 20.17 -12.96
N PRO A 343 10.06 20.46 -13.60
CA PRO A 343 9.98 20.65 -15.04
C PRO A 343 10.61 21.99 -15.47
N ASN A 344 10.98 22.11 -16.75
CA ASN A 344 11.54 23.34 -17.30
C ASN A 344 10.57 24.52 -17.19
N LYS A 345 11.10 25.73 -16.93
CA LYS A 345 10.33 26.93 -16.55
C LYS A 345 9.14 27.20 -17.49
N GLY A 346 7.93 27.26 -16.91
CA GLY A 346 6.71 27.78 -17.55
C GLY A 346 5.68 26.76 -18.02
N GLN A 347 5.93 25.45 -17.90
CA GLN A 347 4.97 24.44 -18.34
C GLN A 347 3.87 24.20 -17.30
N LYS A 348 2.66 24.74 -17.55
CA LYS A 348 1.46 24.31 -16.82
C LYS A 348 1.09 22.91 -17.27
N THR A 349 0.99 21.97 -16.33
CA THR A 349 0.67 20.58 -16.62
C THR A 349 -0.71 20.26 -16.03
N THR A 350 -1.58 19.67 -16.84
CA THR A 350 -2.89 19.21 -16.39
C THR A 350 -3.00 17.69 -16.59
N ILE A 351 -3.50 16.99 -15.58
CA ILE A 351 -3.87 15.57 -15.64
C ILE A 351 -5.39 15.45 -15.57
N ASN A 352 -5.98 14.51 -16.30
CA ASN A 352 -7.38 14.14 -16.16
C ASN A 352 -7.48 12.72 -15.61
N ILE A 353 -8.36 12.50 -14.63
CA ILE A 353 -8.74 11.18 -14.12
C ILE A 353 -10.17 10.90 -14.54
N GLU A 354 -10.35 9.84 -15.31
CA GLU A 354 -11.61 9.51 -15.97
C GLU A 354 -12.01 8.08 -15.59
N PRO A 355 -13.04 7.86 -14.77
CA PRO A 355 -13.56 6.52 -14.51
C PRO A 355 -14.28 6.02 -15.76
N ARG A 356 -13.98 4.77 -16.12
CA ARG A 356 -14.50 4.14 -17.34
C ARG A 356 -16.03 4.03 -17.29
N GLY A 357 -16.68 4.46 -18.37
CA GLY A 357 -18.14 4.33 -18.54
C GLY A 357 -18.94 5.54 -18.03
N LEU A 358 -18.27 6.60 -17.55
CA LEU A 358 -18.89 7.89 -17.27
C LEU A 358 -18.36 8.98 -18.21
N ASN A 359 -19.14 10.05 -18.37
CA ASN A 359 -18.76 11.24 -19.15
C ASN A 359 -18.03 12.31 -18.31
N GLU A 360 -17.88 12.09 -16.99
CA GLU A 360 -17.21 13.01 -16.08
C GLU A 360 -15.73 12.71 -15.87
N LYS A 361 -14.98 13.74 -15.50
CA LYS A 361 -13.54 13.69 -15.25
C LYS A 361 -13.13 14.61 -14.13
N VAL A 362 -12.08 14.22 -13.42
CA VAL A 362 -11.38 15.10 -12.48
C VAL A 362 -10.20 15.75 -13.21
N LYS A 363 -10.22 17.07 -13.31
CA LYS A 363 -9.12 17.86 -13.87
C LYS A 363 -8.18 18.31 -12.76
N ILE A 364 -6.90 18.02 -12.91
CA ILE A 364 -5.87 18.30 -11.90
C ILE A 364 -4.84 19.23 -12.55
N ASP A 365 -4.80 20.48 -12.11
CA ASP A 365 -3.79 21.46 -12.53
C ASP A 365 -2.57 21.36 -11.59
N LEU A 366 -1.39 21.12 -12.16
CA LEU A 366 -0.14 20.96 -11.42
C LEU A 366 0.70 22.23 -11.49
N GLU A 367 1.16 22.67 -10.32
CA GLU A 367 2.13 23.74 -10.11
C GLU A 367 3.35 23.16 -9.40
N PHE A 368 4.55 23.61 -9.76
CA PHE A 368 5.80 23.05 -9.22
C PHE A 368 6.58 24.12 -8.45
N ILE A 369 7.01 23.76 -7.23
CA ILE A 369 7.84 24.61 -6.37
C ILE A 369 9.31 24.31 -6.66
N CYS A 370 9.95 25.19 -7.43
CA CYS A 370 11.33 25.00 -7.90
C CYS A 370 12.31 26.09 -7.43
N GLU A 371 11.78 27.16 -6.85
CA GLU A 371 12.51 28.32 -6.35
C GLU A 371 12.02 28.63 -4.93
N CYS A 372 12.91 29.13 -4.08
CA CYS A 372 12.59 29.55 -2.72
C CYS A 372 11.96 30.95 -2.70
N GLU A 373 11.23 31.27 -1.64
CA GLU A 373 10.57 32.58 -1.53
C GLU A 373 11.59 33.72 -1.41
N CYS A 374 12.66 33.50 -0.63
CA CYS A 374 13.79 34.42 -0.48
C CYS A 374 14.47 34.82 -1.80
N GLN A 375 14.37 34.02 -2.87
CA GLN A 375 14.99 34.35 -4.16
C GLN A 375 14.31 35.55 -4.83
N LYS A 376 13.04 35.82 -4.52
CA LYS A 376 12.31 37.00 -5.01
C LYS A 376 12.90 38.31 -4.47
N ASN A 377 13.56 38.24 -3.32
CA ASN A 377 14.19 39.37 -2.64
C ASN A 377 15.71 39.44 -2.91
N ALA A 378 16.22 38.69 -3.89
CA ALA A 378 17.64 38.71 -4.24
C ALA A 378 18.08 40.13 -4.66
N THR A 379 19.19 40.59 -4.10
CA THR A 379 19.76 41.91 -4.42
C THR A 379 20.99 41.75 -5.29
N THR A 380 20.98 42.41 -6.45
CA THR A 380 22.13 42.44 -7.37
C THR A 380 23.07 43.58 -6.99
N ASN A 381 24.38 43.38 -7.18
CA ASN A 381 25.42 44.36 -6.81
C ASN A 381 25.37 44.78 -5.32
N SER A 382 25.14 43.82 -4.42
CA SER A 382 25.11 44.10 -2.98
C SER A 382 26.49 44.55 -2.48
N SER A 383 26.50 45.56 -1.60
CA SER A 383 27.71 45.98 -0.87
C SER A 383 28.26 44.85 0.00
N ASP A 384 27.35 44.05 0.59
CA ASP A 384 27.70 42.96 1.51
C ASP A 384 28.39 41.80 0.79
N CYS A 385 28.23 41.71 -0.53
CA CYS A 385 28.87 40.73 -1.39
C CYS A 385 29.92 41.35 -2.32
N HIS A 386 30.51 42.51 -1.99
CA HIS A 386 31.51 43.21 -2.81
C HIS A 386 31.09 43.33 -4.29
N GLN A 387 29.90 43.89 -4.52
CA GLN A 387 29.24 44.01 -5.83
C GLN A 387 28.85 42.66 -6.48
N GLY A 388 28.79 41.57 -5.74
CA GLY A 388 28.14 40.30 -6.10
C GLY A 388 26.63 40.34 -5.90
N MET A 389 25.97 39.19 -6.06
CA MET A 389 24.53 39.05 -5.82
C MET A 389 24.28 38.39 -4.46
N LEU A 390 23.45 39.00 -3.61
CA LEU A 390 23.02 38.41 -2.33
C LEU A 390 21.65 37.76 -2.52
N GLU A 391 21.58 36.44 -2.33
CA GLU A 391 20.39 35.63 -2.54
C GLU A 391 20.24 34.64 -1.38
N CYS A 392 19.10 34.68 -0.66
CA CYS A 392 18.80 33.74 0.42
C CYS A 392 19.91 33.63 1.49
N GLY A 393 20.51 34.75 1.88
CA GLY A 393 21.59 34.81 2.87
C GLY A 393 22.97 34.38 2.38
N ALA A 394 23.13 34.11 1.08
CA ALA A 394 24.41 33.70 0.49
C ALA A 394 24.83 34.62 -0.67
N CYS A 395 26.13 34.87 -0.77
CA CYS A 395 26.71 35.63 -1.88
C CYS A 395 26.98 34.73 -3.09
N ARG A 396 26.60 35.20 -4.28
CA ARG A 396 27.00 34.68 -5.57
C ARG A 396 27.96 35.66 -6.22
N CYS A 397 29.23 35.30 -6.22
CA CYS A 397 30.31 36.15 -6.70
C CYS A 397 30.32 36.29 -8.23
N LYS A 398 30.78 37.45 -8.68
CA LYS A 398 31.10 37.69 -10.08
C LYS A 398 32.37 36.94 -10.46
N GLU A 399 32.54 36.72 -11.75
CA GLU A 399 33.73 36.09 -12.31
C GLU A 399 35.01 36.83 -11.85
N GLY A 400 36.03 36.07 -11.42
CA GLY A 400 37.28 36.62 -10.90
C GLY A 400 37.24 37.07 -9.42
N ARG A 401 36.12 36.90 -8.71
CA ARG A 401 36.04 37.10 -7.24
C ARG A 401 35.70 35.82 -6.48
N ILE A 402 36.31 35.65 -5.31
CA ILE A 402 36.16 34.48 -4.45
C ILE A 402 36.04 34.90 -2.98
N GLY A 403 35.64 33.96 -2.14
CA GLY A 403 35.36 34.17 -0.72
C GLY A 403 33.86 34.13 -0.41
N PRO A 404 33.48 33.90 0.84
CA PRO A 404 32.08 33.83 1.29
C PRO A 404 31.29 35.12 1.02
N TYR A 405 31.98 36.27 0.97
CA TYR A 405 31.42 37.60 0.70
C TYR A 405 32.00 38.23 -0.57
N CYS A 406 32.67 37.44 -1.42
CA CYS A 406 33.32 37.88 -2.66
C CYS A 406 34.41 38.95 -2.44
N GLU A 407 35.05 38.93 -1.29
CA GLU A 407 36.00 39.93 -0.82
C GLU A 407 37.30 39.97 -1.62
N CYS A 408 37.75 38.86 -2.23
CA CYS A 408 39.05 38.78 -2.90
C CYS A 408 38.96 38.61 -4.41
N SER A 409 40.06 39.00 -5.08
CA SER A 409 40.27 38.67 -6.49
C SER A 409 41.00 37.33 -6.63
N THR A 410 40.69 36.59 -7.70
CA THR A 410 41.44 35.37 -8.06
C THR A 410 42.90 35.63 -8.43
N ASP A 411 43.26 36.89 -8.69
CA ASP A 411 44.59 37.31 -9.14
C ASP A 411 45.47 37.84 -7.98
N GLU A 412 44.94 37.90 -6.75
CA GLU A 412 45.70 38.33 -5.56
C GLU A 412 46.68 37.23 -5.11
N VAL A 413 47.98 37.56 -5.12
CA VAL A 413 49.07 36.71 -4.65
C VAL A 413 48.97 36.58 -3.13
N ILE A 414 48.88 35.35 -2.63
CA ILE A 414 48.90 35.00 -1.20
C ILE A 414 50.18 35.62 -0.58
N SER A 415 50.03 36.60 0.31
CA SER A 415 51.14 37.19 1.04
C SER A 415 51.45 36.37 2.30
N GLU A 416 52.70 36.39 2.79
CA GLU A 416 53.09 35.70 4.04
C GLU A 416 52.20 36.13 5.24
N ASP A 417 51.72 37.37 5.25
CA ASP A 417 50.79 37.89 6.27
C ASP A 417 49.38 37.26 6.19
N THR A 418 48.92 36.89 4.99
CA THR A 418 47.63 36.18 4.82
C THR A 418 47.70 34.73 5.27
N GLU A 419 48.85 34.06 5.10
CA GLU A 419 49.03 32.67 5.56
C GLU A 419 49.14 32.55 7.08
N ALA A 420 49.69 33.57 7.75
CA ALA A 420 49.77 33.63 9.21
C ALA A 420 48.36 33.60 9.86
N SER A 421 47.38 34.26 9.23
CA SER A 421 45.99 34.33 9.70
C SER A 421 45.26 32.99 9.63
N CYS A 422 45.77 32.06 8.82
CA CYS A 422 45.20 30.72 8.61
C CYS A 422 45.85 29.63 9.49
N ARG A 423 46.66 30.01 10.49
CA ARG A 423 47.25 29.09 11.47
C ARG A 423 46.62 29.30 12.84
N LYS A 424 46.29 28.21 13.52
CA LYS A 424 45.79 28.25 14.91
C LYS A 424 46.84 28.79 15.88
N ASP A 425 48.09 28.39 15.68
CA ASP A 425 49.28 28.84 16.41
C ASP A 425 50.51 28.67 15.50
N ASN A 426 51.67 29.21 15.91
CA ASN A 426 52.90 29.17 15.11
C ASN A 426 53.41 27.75 14.80
N ALA A 427 52.98 26.73 15.55
CA ALA A 427 53.36 25.34 15.34
C ALA A 427 52.36 24.57 14.46
N SER A 428 51.13 25.08 14.32
CA SER A 428 50.06 24.46 13.56
C SER A 428 50.27 24.64 12.05
N PRO A 429 49.98 23.61 11.24
CA PRO A 429 49.96 23.77 9.80
C PRO A 429 48.81 24.70 9.37
N ILE A 430 48.99 25.35 8.22
CA ILE A 430 47.96 26.19 7.59
C ILE A 430 46.69 25.35 7.42
N CYS A 431 45.57 25.84 7.95
CA CYS A 431 44.26 25.21 7.87
C CYS A 431 44.25 23.73 8.29
N SER A 432 45.07 23.37 9.29
CA SER A 432 45.18 22.00 9.80
C SER A 432 45.47 20.95 8.71
N ASN A 433 46.06 21.35 7.57
CA ASN A 433 46.21 20.57 6.33
C ASN A 433 44.90 20.11 5.66
N ASN A 434 43.74 20.47 6.23
CA ASN A 434 42.40 20.06 5.81
C ASN A 434 41.67 21.18 5.05
N GLY A 435 42.36 22.24 4.66
CA GLY A 435 41.82 23.38 3.94
C GLY A 435 42.88 24.10 3.12
N ASP A 436 42.43 25.06 2.34
CA ASP A 436 43.27 26.01 1.62
C ASP A 436 43.04 27.41 2.22
N CYS A 437 44.10 28.18 2.43
CA CYS A 437 43.99 29.54 2.95
C CYS A 437 43.59 30.49 1.82
N ILE A 438 42.36 30.99 1.86
CA ILE A 438 41.82 31.89 0.85
C ILE A 438 41.42 33.17 1.59
N CYS A 439 42.01 34.30 1.23
CA CYS A 439 41.69 35.60 1.85
C CYS A 439 42.01 35.72 3.35
N GLY A 440 42.95 34.92 3.87
CA GLY A 440 43.25 34.90 5.31
C GLY A 440 42.24 34.12 6.15
N ASP A 441 41.26 33.45 5.52
CA ASP A 441 40.38 32.48 6.14
C ASP A 441 40.60 31.08 5.53
N CYS A 442 40.45 30.03 6.34
CA CYS A 442 40.61 28.66 5.86
C CYS A 442 39.35 28.16 5.17
N VAL A 443 39.43 27.80 3.90
CA VAL A 443 38.36 27.14 3.16
C VAL A 443 38.61 25.64 3.18
N CYS A 444 37.74 24.90 3.85
CA CYS A 444 37.99 23.48 4.09
C CYS A 444 37.83 22.62 2.83
N LYS A 445 38.72 21.62 2.70
CA LYS A 445 38.79 20.72 1.55
C LYS A 445 37.54 19.87 1.48
N LYS A 446 37.10 19.61 0.24
CA LYS A 446 36.00 18.70 -0.05
C LYS A 446 36.52 17.25 -0.07
N ARG A 447 35.72 16.33 0.44
CA ARG A 447 35.98 14.88 0.36
C ARG A 447 35.21 14.23 -0.79
N GLU A 448 35.57 12.99 -1.11
CA GLU A 448 34.86 12.18 -2.12
C GLU A 448 33.39 11.95 -1.73
N ASN A 449 33.14 11.70 -0.44
CA ASN A 449 31.80 11.65 0.13
C ASN A 449 31.37 13.07 0.55
N PRO A 450 30.37 13.69 -0.10
CA PRO A 450 29.98 15.06 0.22
C PRO A 450 29.32 15.21 1.61
N SER A 451 28.85 14.12 2.22
CA SER A 451 28.37 14.14 3.61
C SER A 451 29.50 14.27 4.64
N GLU A 452 30.74 14.00 4.24
CA GLU A 452 31.92 14.11 5.11
C GLU A 452 32.60 15.45 4.91
N MET A 453 32.52 16.33 5.91
CA MET A 453 33.03 17.68 5.83
C MET A 453 34.01 17.99 6.96
N PHE A 454 35.03 18.76 6.61
CA PHE A 454 35.85 19.49 7.56
C PHE A 454 35.21 20.84 7.86
N SER A 455 35.36 21.33 9.08
CA SER A 455 34.77 22.57 9.57
C SER A 455 35.67 23.25 10.61
N GLY A 456 35.28 24.45 11.04
CA GLY A 456 36.00 25.27 12.00
C GLY A 456 36.98 26.25 11.34
N GLN A 457 37.36 27.28 12.09
CA GLN A 457 38.15 28.42 11.59
C GLN A 457 39.45 28.02 10.89
N TYR A 458 40.07 26.90 11.30
CA TYR A 458 41.30 26.38 10.74
C TYR A 458 41.10 24.98 10.15
N CYS A 459 39.86 24.58 9.83
CA CYS A 459 39.53 23.24 9.33
C CYS A 459 39.97 22.09 10.27
N GLN A 460 40.01 22.36 11.57
CA GLN A 460 40.44 21.42 12.59
C GLN A 460 39.36 20.44 13.04
N CYS A 461 38.10 20.71 12.71
CA CYS A 461 36.96 19.88 13.07
C CYS A 461 36.48 19.06 11.88
N ASP A 462 35.80 17.96 12.17
CA ASP A 462 35.09 17.18 11.18
C ASP A 462 33.76 16.65 11.73
N ASN A 463 32.91 16.13 10.84
CA ASN A 463 31.62 15.52 11.18
C ASN A 463 31.59 13.99 11.00
N PHE A 464 32.76 13.32 10.92
CA PHE A 464 32.84 11.89 10.61
C PHE A 464 33.75 11.06 11.53
N SER A 465 34.48 11.72 12.43
CA SER A 465 35.40 11.11 13.40
C SER A 465 34.77 10.93 14.80
N CYS A 466 33.45 11.07 14.95
CA CYS A 466 32.76 10.80 16.22
C CYS A 466 32.56 9.31 16.48
N ASP A 467 32.22 8.99 17.73
CA ASP A 467 31.95 7.63 18.20
C ASP A 467 30.84 6.94 17.39
N ARG A 468 31.02 5.63 17.18
CA ARG A 468 30.11 4.79 16.41
C ARG A 468 29.43 3.74 17.28
N PHE A 469 28.15 3.49 17.01
CA PHE A 469 27.40 2.37 17.58
C PHE A 469 26.76 1.57 16.44
N ASN A 470 26.93 0.24 16.45
CA ASN A 470 26.52 -0.66 15.36
C ASN A 470 26.95 -0.20 13.95
N GLY A 471 28.15 0.39 13.85
CA GLY A 471 28.72 0.89 12.58
C GLY A 471 28.27 2.29 12.17
N LEU A 472 27.25 2.87 12.83
CA LEU A 472 26.71 4.20 12.55
C LEU A 472 27.36 5.27 13.44
N ILE A 473 27.75 6.41 12.86
CA ILE A 473 28.24 7.58 13.60
C ILE A 473 27.11 8.11 14.48
N CYS A 474 27.40 8.36 15.75
CA CYS A 474 26.42 8.76 16.77
C CYS A 474 25.17 7.86 16.79
N GLY A 475 25.37 6.56 16.51
CA GLY A 475 24.31 5.55 16.54
C GLY A 475 23.15 5.81 15.57
N GLY A 476 23.30 6.75 14.62
CA GLY A 476 22.23 7.26 13.76
C GLY A 476 21.29 8.27 14.44
N ASN A 477 21.39 8.44 15.77
CA ASN A 477 20.46 9.24 16.57
C ASN A 477 21.10 10.53 17.11
N GLY A 478 22.20 10.98 16.54
CA GLY A 478 22.86 12.23 16.91
C GLY A 478 23.60 12.86 15.74
N ILE A 479 24.04 14.10 15.93
CA ILE A 479 24.86 14.84 14.98
C ILE A 479 26.30 14.86 15.46
N CYS A 480 27.22 14.43 14.61
CA CYS A 480 28.64 14.55 14.89
C CYS A 480 29.10 16.00 14.73
N HIS A 481 29.60 16.59 15.82
CA HIS A 481 30.14 17.94 15.84
C HIS A 481 31.55 17.94 16.43
N CYS A 482 32.57 18.09 15.57
CA CYS A 482 33.98 18.20 15.96
C CYS A 482 34.45 17.06 16.89
N GLY A 483 34.13 15.82 16.52
CA GLY A 483 34.51 14.62 17.29
C GLY A 483 33.61 14.30 18.49
N GLN A 484 32.53 15.05 18.72
CA GLN A 484 31.54 14.77 19.77
C GLN A 484 30.13 14.56 19.19
N CYS A 485 29.37 13.61 19.74
CA CYS A 485 28.00 13.39 19.33
C CYS A 485 27.02 14.29 20.10
N LEU A 486 26.28 15.13 19.38
CA LEU A 486 25.14 15.88 19.87
C LEU A 486 23.88 15.03 19.67
N CYS A 487 23.36 14.45 20.74
CA CYS A 487 22.21 13.55 20.65
C CYS A 487 20.92 14.28 20.34
N LEU A 488 20.07 13.62 19.55
CA LEU A 488 18.69 14.06 19.35
C LEU A 488 17.94 14.15 20.69
N PRO A 489 16.87 14.98 20.76
CA PRO A 489 15.91 14.88 21.85
C PRO A 489 15.47 13.43 22.02
N THR A 490 15.40 12.95 23.26
CA THR A 490 15.14 11.56 23.67
C THR A 490 16.27 10.55 23.46
N PHE A 491 17.50 10.95 23.12
CA PHE A 491 18.66 10.05 23.07
C PHE A 491 19.81 10.52 23.94
N THR A 492 20.62 9.57 24.44
CA THR A 492 21.76 9.85 25.31
C THR A 492 22.92 8.85 25.11
N GLY A 493 24.04 9.12 25.79
CA GLY A 493 25.31 8.39 25.71
C GLY A 493 26.28 8.98 24.67
N ASP A 494 27.57 8.65 24.79
CA ASP A 494 28.65 9.25 23.98
C ASP A 494 28.48 9.00 22.47
N ALA A 495 27.85 7.88 22.09
CA ALA A 495 27.49 7.56 20.72
C ALA A 495 25.97 7.67 20.43
N CYS A 496 25.19 8.37 21.28
CA CYS A 496 23.73 8.56 21.15
C CYS A 496 22.92 7.28 20.90
N HIS A 497 23.38 6.15 21.45
CA HIS A 497 22.78 4.84 21.22
C HIS A 497 21.58 4.57 22.15
N CYS A 498 21.44 5.33 23.23
CA CYS A 498 20.50 5.03 24.29
C CYS A 498 19.24 5.86 24.15
N SER A 499 18.10 5.23 23.83
CA SER A 499 16.80 5.90 23.85
C SER A 499 16.34 6.17 25.29
N MET A 500 15.89 7.39 25.55
CA MET A 500 15.22 7.81 26.78
C MET A 500 13.71 7.55 26.72
N ASP A 501 13.19 7.18 25.56
CA ASP A 501 11.78 6.85 25.37
C ASP A 501 11.45 5.49 26.02
N MET A 502 10.36 5.46 26.78
CA MET A 502 9.88 4.29 27.52
C MET A 502 8.72 3.58 26.81
N GLU A 503 8.14 4.15 25.74
CA GLU A 503 7.01 3.55 25.02
C GLU A 503 7.31 2.14 24.53
N ALA A 504 8.51 1.92 23.99
CA ALA A 504 8.94 0.60 23.50
C ALA A 504 9.05 -0.48 24.60
N CYS A 505 9.09 -0.06 25.87
CA CYS A 505 9.12 -0.94 27.03
C CYS A 505 7.74 -1.14 27.67
N GLU A 506 6.69 -0.45 27.20
CA GLU A 506 5.35 -0.58 27.74
C GLU A 506 4.68 -1.87 27.21
N SER A 507 4.18 -2.69 28.13
CA SER A 507 3.48 -3.93 27.83
C SER A 507 1.99 -3.71 27.63
N THR A 508 1.28 -4.70 27.07
CA THR A 508 -0.18 -4.66 26.86
C THR A 508 -1.00 -4.47 28.14
N ASN A 509 -0.42 -4.75 29.32
CA ASN A 509 -1.03 -4.51 30.62
C ASN A 509 -0.72 -3.12 31.21
N GLY A 510 -0.11 -2.21 30.44
CA GLY A 510 0.23 -0.85 30.86
C GLY A 510 1.41 -0.75 31.84
N GLN A 511 2.17 -1.83 32.04
CA GLN A 511 3.38 -1.82 32.88
C GLN A 511 4.65 -1.82 32.03
N ILE A 512 5.69 -1.13 32.52
CA ILE A 512 7.02 -1.19 31.94
C ILE A 512 7.61 -2.58 32.15
N CYS A 513 7.97 -3.25 31.06
CA CYS A 513 8.55 -4.59 31.05
C CYS A 513 7.73 -5.64 31.82
N ASN A 514 6.39 -5.57 31.71
CA ASN A 514 5.44 -6.41 32.43
C ASN A 514 5.63 -6.40 33.97
N GLY A 515 6.27 -5.37 34.53
CA GLY A 515 6.65 -5.30 35.95
C GLY A 515 7.72 -6.32 36.36
N ARG A 516 8.42 -6.92 35.39
CA ARG A 516 9.38 -8.04 35.55
C ARG A 516 10.78 -7.70 35.02
N GLY A 517 11.05 -6.42 34.80
CA GLY A 517 12.30 -5.95 34.22
C GLY A 517 12.51 -4.46 34.42
N THR A 518 13.70 -4.01 34.04
CA THR A 518 14.07 -2.58 33.99
C THR A 518 14.21 -2.17 32.53
N CYS A 519 13.60 -1.05 32.13
CA CYS A 519 13.79 -0.49 30.80
C CYS A 519 15.14 0.24 30.74
N GLU A 520 16.05 -0.24 29.91
CA GLU A 520 17.36 0.37 29.68
C GLU A 520 17.50 0.66 28.19
N CYS A 521 17.68 1.94 27.84
CA CYS A 521 17.84 2.39 26.45
C CYS A 521 16.69 1.99 25.51
N GLY A 522 15.44 2.01 25.99
CA GLY A 522 14.25 1.61 25.22
C GLY A 522 14.08 0.10 25.04
N ARG A 523 14.81 -0.73 25.82
CA ARG A 523 14.67 -2.19 25.81
C ARG A 523 14.54 -2.74 27.22
N CYS A 524 13.65 -3.72 27.39
CA CYS A 524 13.49 -4.39 28.67
C CYS A 524 14.63 -5.35 28.97
N ARG A 525 15.29 -5.14 30.12
CA ARG A 525 16.17 -6.12 30.75
C ARG A 525 15.38 -6.84 31.85
N CYS A 526 14.96 -8.07 31.56
CA CYS A 526 14.19 -8.88 32.50
C CYS A 526 15.03 -9.23 33.73
N THR A 527 14.47 -9.02 34.92
CA THR A 527 15.17 -9.30 36.19
C THR A 527 15.28 -10.79 36.49
N ASP A 528 14.42 -11.61 35.88
CA ASP A 528 14.35 -13.06 36.04
C ASP A 528 14.64 -13.75 34.71
N SER A 529 15.63 -14.65 34.68
CA SER A 529 16.12 -15.33 33.47
C SER A 529 15.13 -16.31 32.84
N ARG A 530 14.00 -16.58 33.50
CA ARG A 530 12.90 -17.42 32.98
C ARG A 530 11.98 -16.68 32.02
N PHE A 531 12.03 -15.34 32.04
CA PHE A 531 11.21 -14.48 31.21
C PHE A 531 12.05 -13.86 30.10
N SER A 532 11.49 -13.84 28.89
CA SER A 532 12.11 -13.30 27.68
C SER A 532 11.08 -12.52 26.86
N GLY A 533 11.49 -12.02 25.70
CA GLY A 533 10.63 -11.20 24.83
C GLY A 533 10.88 -9.70 25.01
N PRO A 534 10.42 -8.87 24.05
CA PRO A 534 10.62 -7.42 24.03
C PRO A 534 10.21 -6.70 25.32
N THR A 535 9.19 -7.21 26.02
CA THR A 535 8.70 -6.62 27.27
C THR A 535 8.63 -7.62 28.43
N CYS A 536 9.44 -8.70 28.37
CA CYS A 536 9.47 -9.77 29.38
C CYS A 536 8.17 -10.59 29.51
N GLU A 537 7.39 -10.68 28.41
CA GLU A 537 6.11 -11.38 28.37
C GLU A 537 6.21 -12.90 28.17
N GLN A 538 7.31 -13.38 27.59
CA GLN A 538 7.45 -14.77 27.18
C GLN A 538 8.01 -15.59 28.34
N CYS A 539 7.30 -16.64 28.73
CA CYS A 539 7.76 -17.60 29.73
C CYS A 539 7.65 -19.02 29.18
N PRO A 540 8.68 -19.51 28.47
CA PRO A 540 8.68 -20.85 27.88
C PRO A 540 8.58 -21.98 28.92
N THR A 541 8.88 -21.68 30.19
CA THR A 541 8.87 -22.63 31.31
C THR A 541 7.58 -22.58 32.14
N CYS A 542 6.60 -21.75 31.78
CA CYS A 542 5.33 -21.64 32.50
C CYS A 542 4.36 -22.79 32.14
N LEU A 543 4.66 -23.99 32.63
CA LEU A 543 3.74 -25.12 32.79
C LEU A 543 2.62 -24.74 33.79
N GLY A 544 1.48 -24.23 33.32
CA GLY A 544 0.43 -23.72 34.23
C GLY A 544 -1.02 -24.03 33.87
N VAL A 545 -1.42 -23.91 32.59
CA VAL A 545 -2.84 -23.99 32.18
C VAL A 545 -3.45 -25.37 32.50
N CYS A 546 -2.77 -26.46 32.11
CA CYS A 546 -3.25 -27.81 32.38
C CYS A 546 -3.45 -28.08 33.89
N ALA A 547 -2.52 -27.64 34.74
CA ALA A 547 -2.55 -27.93 36.16
C ALA A 547 -3.60 -27.11 36.93
N VAL A 548 -3.82 -25.86 36.51
CA VAL A 548 -4.84 -24.97 37.10
C VAL A 548 -6.25 -25.45 36.75
N HIS A 549 -6.49 -25.84 35.49
CA HIS A 549 -7.84 -26.13 35.03
C HIS A 549 -8.26 -27.60 35.18
N LYS A 550 -7.34 -28.54 35.46
CA LYS A 550 -7.66 -29.98 35.55
C LYS A 550 -8.84 -30.31 36.47
N ASN A 551 -8.96 -29.61 37.61
CA ASN A 551 -10.01 -29.89 38.60
C ASN A 551 -11.39 -29.38 38.13
N CYS A 552 -11.42 -28.24 37.43
CA CYS A 552 -12.65 -27.71 36.83
C CYS A 552 -13.10 -28.55 35.63
N VAL A 553 -12.16 -28.99 34.79
CA VAL A 553 -12.42 -29.87 33.66
C VAL A 553 -13.00 -31.21 34.12
N LEU A 554 -12.40 -31.83 35.13
CA LEU A 554 -12.88 -33.10 35.70
C LEU A 554 -14.29 -32.94 36.31
N CYS A 555 -14.59 -31.78 36.88
CA CYS A 555 -15.90 -31.46 37.42
C CYS A 555 -16.95 -31.27 36.32
N LYS A 556 -16.74 -30.35 35.37
CA LYS A 556 -17.72 -30.03 34.31
C LYS A 556 -17.97 -31.20 33.36
N ALA A 557 -16.94 -31.99 33.02
CA ALA A 557 -17.06 -33.11 32.08
C ALA A 557 -17.64 -34.38 32.71
N PHE A 558 -17.29 -34.69 33.96
CA PHE A 558 -17.57 -35.99 34.57
C PHE A 558 -18.23 -35.93 35.95
N ASN A 559 -18.52 -34.73 36.45
CA ASN A 559 -19.06 -34.47 37.79
C ASN A 559 -18.22 -35.11 38.91
N LYS A 560 -16.89 -34.98 38.80
CA LYS A 560 -15.90 -35.62 39.68
C LYS A 560 -14.78 -34.67 40.10
N GLY A 561 -13.98 -35.10 41.08
CA GLY A 561 -12.79 -34.40 41.53
C GLY A 561 -13.03 -33.41 42.69
N PRO A 562 -11.99 -32.69 43.13
CA PRO A 562 -12.02 -31.84 44.32
C PRO A 562 -13.00 -30.65 44.23
N LYS A 563 -13.40 -30.25 43.02
CA LYS A 563 -14.32 -29.14 42.76
C LYS A 563 -15.76 -29.59 42.51
N LYS A 564 -16.10 -30.87 42.73
CA LYS A 564 -17.44 -31.42 42.46
C LYS A 564 -18.57 -30.57 43.08
N ASP A 565 -18.43 -30.17 44.34
CA ASP A 565 -19.45 -29.41 45.07
C ASP A 565 -19.37 -27.89 44.83
N THR A 566 -18.38 -27.42 44.05
CA THR A 566 -18.14 -26.01 43.71
C THR A 566 -17.95 -25.81 42.21
N CYS A 567 -18.58 -26.67 41.39
CA CYS A 567 -18.41 -26.69 39.93
C CYS A 567 -18.80 -25.36 39.26
N ASP A 568 -19.74 -24.65 39.86
CA ASP A 568 -20.26 -23.37 39.35
C ASP A 568 -19.21 -22.24 39.36
N GLN A 569 -18.10 -22.42 40.09
CA GLN A 569 -16.97 -21.48 40.11
C GLN A 569 -15.99 -21.66 38.94
N CYS A 570 -16.33 -22.49 37.95
CA CYS A 570 -15.51 -22.73 36.77
C CYS A 570 -16.10 -21.96 35.59
N GLU A 571 -15.47 -20.83 35.24
CA GLU A 571 -15.93 -19.82 34.27
C GLU A 571 -15.68 -20.20 32.80
N PHE A 572 -15.86 -21.48 32.45
CA PHE A 572 -15.77 -21.96 31.08
C PHE A 572 -16.65 -23.20 30.86
N GLU A 573 -17.09 -23.38 29.62
CA GLU A 573 -17.86 -24.54 29.20
C GLU A 573 -16.97 -25.60 28.55
N VAL A 574 -17.40 -26.85 28.62
CA VAL A 574 -16.64 -28.01 28.16
C VAL A 574 -17.37 -28.71 27.03
N THR A 575 -16.64 -28.96 25.93
CA THR A 575 -17.14 -29.73 24.80
C THR A 575 -16.57 -31.15 24.81
N LEU A 576 -17.45 -32.16 24.77
CA LEU A 576 -17.05 -33.56 24.78
C LEU A 576 -16.76 -34.09 23.37
N VAL A 577 -15.57 -34.63 23.13
CA VAL A 577 -15.09 -35.13 21.83
C VAL A 577 -14.68 -36.61 21.90
N GLU A 578 -14.66 -37.31 20.74
CA GLU A 578 -14.22 -38.72 20.67
C GLU A 578 -12.68 -38.84 20.71
N HIS A 579 -11.95 -37.99 19.98
CA HIS A 579 -10.49 -37.96 19.91
C HIS A 579 -9.98 -36.52 19.85
N LEU A 580 -8.82 -36.25 20.45
CA LEU A 580 -8.19 -34.91 20.42
C LEU A 580 -7.24 -34.71 19.23
N ASP A 581 -7.00 -35.75 18.41
CA ASP A 581 -6.02 -35.75 17.31
C ASP A 581 -6.43 -34.88 16.11
N GLN A 582 -7.69 -34.41 16.09
CA GLN A 582 -8.21 -33.49 15.07
C GLN A 582 -7.93 -32.01 15.42
N LEU A 583 -7.37 -31.75 16.60
CA LEU A 583 -7.12 -30.44 17.17
C LEU A 583 -5.59 -30.20 17.24
N ALA A 584 -5.10 -29.13 16.60
CA ALA A 584 -3.67 -28.81 16.49
C ALA A 584 -3.02 -28.27 17.78
N GLN A 585 -3.72 -28.36 18.93
CA GLN A 585 -3.33 -27.75 20.20
C GLN A 585 -2.67 -28.73 21.18
N GLN A 586 -2.00 -28.20 22.21
CA GLN A 586 -1.35 -28.98 23.26
C GLN A 586 -2.36 -29.78 24.12
N HIS A 587 -2.13 -31.07 24.28
CA HIS A 587 -3.00 -31.96 25.06
C HIS A 587 -2.55 -32.09 26.51
N CYS A 588 -3.48 -31.86 27.44
CA CYS A 588 -3.32 -32.09 28.87
C CYS A 588 -3.78 -33.51 29.22
N ARG A 589 -2.99 -34.23 30.03
CA ARG A 589 -3.28 -35.61 30.46
C ARG A 589 -3.10 -35.79 31.96
N PHE A 590 -4.14 -36.23 32.66
CA PHE A 590 -4.10 -36.45 34.10
C PHE A 590 -4.83 -37.73 34.51
N LYS A 591 -4.55 -38.20 35.73
CA LYS A 591 -5.31 -39.28 36.37
C LYS A 591 -6.29 -38.71 37.39
N ASP A 592 -7.48 -39.29 37.43
CA ASP A 592 -8.47 -39.00 38.47
C ASP A 592 -8.25 -39.87 39.73
N MET A 593 -9.15 -39.72 40.71
CA MET A 593 -9.11 -40.48 41.97
C MET A 593 -9.37 -41.98 41.79
N ASP A 594 -9.95 -42.40 40.65
CA ASP A 594 -10.17 -43.80 40.29
C ASP A 594 -8.95 -44.39 39.54
N ASN A 595 -7.82 -43.65 39.49
CA ASN A 595 -6.62 -43.97 38.71
C ASN A 595 -6.88 -44.10 37.19
N SER A 596 -7.98 -43.51 36.71
CA SER A 596 -8.35 -43.49 35.29
C SER A 596 -7.81 -42.24 34.60
N TRP A 597 -7.38 -42.38 33.35
CA TRP A 597 -6.87 -41.25 32.56
C TRP A 597 -8.02 -40.41 32.01
N PHE A 598 -7.87 -39.09 32.07
CA PHE A 598 -8.67 -38.15 31.30
C PHE A 598 -7.76 -37.15 30.60
N CYS A 599 -8.16 -36.78 29.37
CA CYS A 599 -7.40 -35.87 28.53
C CYS A 599 -8.28 -34.75 27.98
N PHE A 600 -7.67 -33.57 27.88
CA PHE A 600 -8.34 -32.38 27.39
C PHE A 600 -7.36 -31.43 26.68
N SER A 601 -7.88 -30.53 25.86
CA SER A 601 -7.17 -29.36 25.36
C SER A 601 -7.79 -28.08 25.95
N TYR A 602 -6.96 -27.05 26.07
CA TYR A 602 -7.40 -25.72 26.47
C TYR A 602 -6.75 -24.71 25.52
N SER A 603 -7.57 -23.88 24.88
CA SER A 603 -7.13 -22.77 24.04
C SER A 603 -8.01 -21.55 24.25
N ILE A 604 -7.58 -20.41 23.74
CA ILE A 604 -8.35 -19.17 23.69
C ILE A 604 -8.47 -18.81 22.21
N ASN A 605 -9.68 -18.53 21.73
CA ASN A 605 -9.91 -18.16 20.33
C ASN A 605 -9.66 -16.67 20.07
N ASP A 606 -9.81 -16.23 18.81
CA ASP A 606 -9.54 -14.85 18.36
C ASP A 606 -10.44 -13.79 19.04
N GLN A 607 -11.46 -14.21 19.78
CA GLN A 607 -12.38 -13.36 20.55
C GLN A 607 -12.09 -13.41 22.07
N GLU A 608 -10.93 -13.92 22.48
CA GLU A 608 -10.51 -14.10 23.87
C GLU A 608 -11.40 -15.05 24.70
N VAL A 609 -12.15 -15.95 24.04
CA VAL A 609 -13.03 -16.91 24.72
C VAL A 609 -12.31 -18.26 24.92
N PRO A 610 -12.35 -18.87 26.13
CA PRO A 610 -11.79 -20.19 26.37
C PRO A 610 -12.53 -21.31 25.63
N GLU A 611 -11.78 -22.12 24.88
CA GLU A 611 -12.25 -23.34 24.22
C GLU A 611 -11.63 -24.56 24.89
N VAL A 612 -12.48 -25.42 25.47
CA VAL A 612 -12.04 -26.58 26.25
C VAL A 612 -12.69 -27.85 25.71
N HIS A 613 -11.88 -28.75 25.16
CA HIS A 613 -12.33 -30.03 24.61
C HIS A 613 -11.85 -31.19 25.47
N VAL A 614 -12.74 -32.13 25.80
CA VAL A 614 -12.44 -33.26 26.69
C VAL A 614 -12.85 -34.57 26.03
N VAL A 615 -11.99 -35.58 26.10
CA VAL A 615 -12.29 -36.92 25.57
C VAL A 615 -13.42 -37.57 26.37
N LYS A 616 -14.48 -38.02 25.69
CA LYS A 616 -15.68 -38.62 26.31
C LYS A 616 -15.36 -39.84 27.18
N THR A 617 -14.45 -40.70 26.73
CA THR A 617 -14.19 -42.00 27.34
C THR A 617 -12.96 -41.94 28.26
N ARG A 618 -13.17 -42.06 29.57
CA ARG A 618 -12.07 -42.13 30.54
C ARG A 618 -11.28 -43.44 30.36
N GLY A 619 -9.96 -43.34 30.35
CA GLY A 619 -9.03 -44.47 30.17
C GLY A 619 -8.36 -44.55 28.80
N TRP A 620 -8.89 -43.86 27.78
CA TRP A 620 -8.25 -43.69 26.48
C TRP A 620 -8.00 -42.21 26.20
N CYS A 621 -6.71 -41.91 26.07
CA CYS A 621 -6.17 -40.78 25.35
C CYS A 621 -5.24 -41.41 24.30
#